data_AF-A0A9X6NKC7-F1
#
_entry.id   AF-A0A9X6NKC7-F1
#
_cell.length_a   1.000
_cell.length_b   1.000
_cell.length_c   1.000
_cell.angle_alpha   90.00
_cell.angle_beta   90.00
_cell.angle_gamma   90.00
#
_symmetry.space_group_name_H-M   'P 1'
#
loop_
_entity.id
_entity.type
_entity.pdbx_description
1 polymer ?
#
loop_
_entity_poly.entity_id
_entity_poly.type
_entity_poly.pdbx_seq_one_letter_code
_entity_poly.pdbx_strand_id
1 'polypeptide(L)'
;MSRKLFLEVPHSISTLHTLKYSATEVVNGLFLRNIAVSKSGVSKVIRKNAAEEAGRPKPPSKATNSGKTKVRTAALLKKVKKATTGPDPLTHSHIALELGVSQTTIQRVIDEELEEKV
;
A
#
# COMPACT_ATOMS: atom_id res chain seq x y z
N MET A 1 -0.19 12.53 10.34
CA MET A 1 1.12 13.19 10.12
C MET A 1 1.12 13.84 8.75
N SER A 2 1.29 15.15 8.75
CA SER A 2 0.96 16.06 7.64
C SER A 2 1.87 15.90 6.43
N ARG A 3 1.27 15.76 5.23
CA ARG A 3 1.97 15.68 3.92
C ARG A 3 2.94 16.84 3.66
N LYS A 4 2.81 17.96 4.37
CA LYS A 4 3.70 19.14 4.27
C LYS A 4 5.16 18.82 4.64
N LEU A 5 5.39 18.09 5.74
CA LEU A 5 6.75 17.70 6.16
C LEU A 5 7.43 16.76 5.14
N PHE A 6 6.64 16.01 4.36
CA PHE A 6 7.17 15.05 3.39
C PHE A 6 7.77 15.72 2.15
N LEU A 7 7.34 16.93 1.80
CA LEU A 7 7.85 17.67 0.63
C LEU A 7 8.96 18.67 0.99
N GLU A 8 8.94 19.24 2.20
CA GLU A 8 9.92 20.25 2.62
C GLU A 8 11.34 19.68 2.80
N VAL A 9 11.44 18.45 3.32
CA VAL A 9 12.75 17.81 3.58
C VAL A 9 13.49 17.48 2.27
N PRO A 10 12.88 16.80 1.27
CA PRO A 10 13.53 16.57 -0.02
C PRO A 10 13.95 17.85 -0.74
N HIS A 11 13.14 18.90 -0.66
CA HIS A 11 13.45 20.19 -1.28
C HIS A 11 14.67 20.84 -0.63
N SER A 12 14.70 20.88 0.71
CA SER A 12 15.83 21.41 1.48
C SER A 12 17.13 20.66 1.19
N ILE A 13 17.07 19.32 1.10
CA ILE A 13 18.22 18.49 0.71
C ILE A 13 18.72 18.87 -0.70
N SER A 14 17.81 19.05 -1.65
CA SER A 14 18.15 19.41 -3.03
C SER A 14 18.80 20.80 -3.10
N THR A 15 18.24 21.79 -2.42
CA THR A 15 18.80 23.16 -2.38
C THR A 15 20.21 23.16 -1.78
N LEU A 16 20.43 22.49 -0.66
CA LEU A 16 21.75 22.42 -0.02
C LEU A 16 22.77 21.68 -0.90
N HIS A 17 22.34 20.64 -1.62
CA HIS A 17 23.21 19.96 -2.58
C HIS A 17 23.59 20.87 -3.76
N THR A 18 22.64 21.66 -4.29
CA THR A 18 22.93 22.66 -5.34
C THR A 18 23.94 23.70 -4.88
N LEU A 19 23.86 24.10 -3.61
CA LEU A 19 24.82 25.00 -2.95
C LEU A 19 26.17 24.33 -2.61
N LYS A 20 26.42 23.11 -3.10
CA LYS A 20 27.68 22.35 -2.96
C LYS A 20 28.06 21.96 -1.53
N TYR A 21 27.10 21.95 -0.60
CA TYR A 21 27.33 21.36 0.72
C TYR A 21 27.55 19.85 0.63
N SER A 22 28.48 19.34 1.44
CA SER A 22 28.71 17.91 1.60
C SER A 22 27.50 17.23 2.27
N ALA A 23 27.34 15.92 2.05
CA ALA A 23 26.26 15.16 2.68
C ALA A 23 26.27 15.23 4.22
N THR A 24 27.46 15.40 4.83
CA THR A 24 27.59 15.56 6.27
C THR A 24 27.05 16.92 6.74
N GLU A 25 27.37 17.99 6.01
CA GLU A 25 26.87 19.34 6.32
C GLU A 25 25.35 19.44 6.14
N VAL A 26 24.80 18.77 5.12
CA VAL A 26 23.35 18.67 4.91
C VAL A 26 22.67 18.00 6.10
N VAL A 27 23.20 16.88 6.57
CA VAL A 27 22.65 16.16 7.74
C VAL A 27 22.72 17.03 8.99
N ASN A 28 23.86 17.69 9.24
CA ASN A 28 24.03 18.55 10.41
C ASN A 28 23.09 19.76 10.36
N GLY A 29 22.93 20.40 9.20
CA GLY A 29 22.02 21.54 9.03
C GLY A 29 20.55 21.18 9.24
N LEU A 30 20.13 19.99 8.81
CA LEU A 30 18.77 19.48 9.04
C LEU A 30 18.57 19.07 10.51
N PHE A 31 19.60 18.51 11.15
CA PHE A 31 19.56 18.16 12.57
C PHE A 31 19.35 19.40 13.45
N LEU A 32 20.00 20.52 13.14
CA LEU A 32 19.77 21.81 13.84
C LEU A 32 18.33 22.31 13.73
N ARG A 33 17.60 21.90 12.70
CA ARG A 33 16.17 22.21 12.52
C ARG A 33 15.24 21.16 13.16
N ASN A 34 15.80 20.28 14.00
CA ASN A 34 15.10 19.16 14.61
C ASN A 34 14.56 18.14 13.57
N ILE A 35 15.24 18.02 12.43
CA ILE A 35 14.90 17.09 11.35
C ILE A 35 16.01 16.04 11.26
N ALA A 36 15.75 14.84 11.78
CA ALA A 36 16.70 13.73 11.71
C ALA A 36 16.66 13.08 10.31
N VAL A 37 17.77 13.17 9.57
CA VAL A 37 17.93 12.51 8.26
C VAL A 37 19.25 11.74 8.25
N SER A 38 19.23 10.50 7.75
CA SER A 38 20.45 9.72 7.57
C SER A 38 21.20 10.15 6.30
N LYS A 39 22.54 9.97 6.28
CA LYS A 39 23.35 10.20 5.07
C LYS A 39 22.84 9.40 3.86
N SER A 40 22.40 8.16 4.10
CA SER A 40 21.75 7.31 3.10
C SER A 40 20.46 7.93 2.55
N GLY A 41 19.63 8.52 3.42
CA GLY A 41 18.44 9.26 3.05
C GLY A 41 18.74 10.45 2.13
N VAL A 42 19.76 11.25 2.48
CA VAL A 42 20.25 12.37 1.66
C VAL A 42 20.70 11.88 0.27
N SER A 43 21.55 10.86 0.21
CA SER A 43 22.00 10.30 -1.07
C SER A 43 20.86 9.75 -1.92
N LYS A 44 19.86 9.13 -1.30
CA LYS A 44 18.68 8.59 -2.00
C LYS A 44 17.85 9.72 -2.61
N VAL A 45 17.66 10.83 -1.90
CA VAL A 45 16.95 12.01 -2.42
C VAL A 45 17.70 12.63 -3.60
N ILE A 46 19.01 12.84 -3.47
CA ILE A 46 19.84 13.41 -4.55
C ILE A 46 19.77 12.53 -5.81
N ARG A 47 19.92 11.21 -5.67
CA ARG A 47 19.82 10.26 -6.79
C ARG A 47 18.44 10.25 -7.42
N LYS A 48 17.38 10.35 -6.61
CA LYS A 48 16.01 10.37 -7.10
C LYS A 48 15.74 11.63 -7.93
N ASN A 49 16.16 12.80 -7.46
CA ASN A 49 16.02 14.05 -8.19
C ASN A 49 16.85 14.04 -9.48
N ALA A 50 18.09 13.55 -9.44
CA ALA A 50 18.92 13.42 -10.64
C ALA A 50 18.33 12.45 -11.68
N ALA A 51 17.64 11.39 -11.24
CA ALA A 51 16.94 10.48 -12.14
C ALA A 51 15.68 11.12 -12.75
N GLU A 52 14.94 11.93 -11.98
CA GLU A 52 13.79 12.70 -12.47
C GLU A 52 14.22 13.76 -13.51
N GLU A 53 15.28 14.52 -13.23
CA GLU A 53 15.88 15.49 -14.18
C GLU A 53 16.40 14.80 -15.46
N ALA A 54 16.97 13.60 -15.35
CA ALA A 54 17.44 12.82 -16.49
C ALA A 54 16.31 12.12 -17.28
N GLY A 55 15.04 12.41 -16.98
CA GLY A 55 13.89 11.78 -17.64
C GLY A 55 13.80 10.26 -17.42
N ARG A 56 14.52 9.71 -16.42
CA ARG A 56 14.51 8.28 -16.15
C ARG A 56 13.22 7.93 -15.43
N PRO A 57 12.40 7.00 -15.97
CA PRO A 57 11.16 6.64 -15.33
C PRO A 57 11.45 6.06 -13.93
N LYS A 58 10.69 6.56 -12.94
CA LYS A 58 10.72 6.03 -11.59
C LYS A 58 10.41 4.53 -11.65
N PRO A 59 11.27 3.64 -11.10
CA PRO A 59 10.96 2.23 -11.11
C PRO A 59 9.63 2.01 -10.39
N PRO A 60 8.74 1.15 -10.93
CA PRO A 60 7.46 0.87 -10.31
C PRO A 60 7.72 0.42 -8.87
N SER A 61 7.02 1.03 -7.91
CA SER A 61 7.10 0.59 -6.53
C SER A 61 6.68 -0.87 -6.49
N LYS A 62 7.57 -1.74 -6.02
CA LYS A 62 7.30 -3.17 -5.86
C LYS A 62 6.01 -3.28 -5.05
N ALA A 63 4.94 -3.75 -5.68
CA ALA A 63 3.68 -3.98 -4.98
C ALA A 63 4.00 -4.92 -3.83
N THR A 64 3.78 -4.48 -2.59
CA THR A 64 3.73 -5.40 -1.48
C THR A 64 2.59 -6.34 -1.79
N ASN A 65 2.91 -7.61 -2.07
CA ASN A 65 1.93 -8.67 -2.24
C ASN A 65 1.06 -8.68 -0.99
N SER A 66 -0.08 -8.00 -1.01
CA SER A 66 -1.13 -8.18 -0.04
C SER A 66 -1.59 -9.62 -0.25
N GLY A 67 -1.07 -10.53 0.56
CA GLY A 67 -1.39 -11.94 0.45
C GLY A 67 -2.91 -12.09 0.40
N LYS A 68 -3.42 -12.75 -0.64
CA LYS A 68 -4.83 -13.09 -0.74
C LYS A 68 -5.24 -13.76 0.56
N THR A 69 -6.24 -13.20 1.24
CA THR A 69 -6.69 -13.64 2.57
C THR A 69 -7.07 -15.13 2.52
N LYS A 70 -6.51 -15.95 3.44
CA LYS A 70 -6.68 -17.42 3.53
C LYS A 70 -8.13 -17.93 3.49
N VAL A 71 -9.10 -17.07 3.74
CA VAL A 71 -10.53 -17.42 3.82
C VAL A 71 -11.14 -17.70 2.44
N ARG A 72 -10.54 -17.24 1.34
CA ARG A 72 -11.03 -17.47 -0.03
C ARG A 72 -10.55 -18.79 -0.63
N THR A 73 -10.74 -19.89 0.08
CA THR A 73 -10.44 -21.21 -0.49
C THR A 73 -11.51 -21.55 -1.53
N ALA A 74 -11.14 -22.09 -2.69
CA ALA A 74 -12.07 -22.44 -3.77
C ALA A 74 -13.24 -23.33 -3.30
N ALA A 75 -13.00 -24.19 -2.30
CA ALA A 75 -14.02 -25.01 -1.66
C ALA A 75 -15.10 -24.19 -0.93
N LEU A 76 -14.72 -23.09 -0.26
CA LEU A 76 -15.66 -22.19 0.41
C LEU A 76 -16.53 -21.47 -0.63
N LEU A 77 -15.90 -20.93 -1.70
CA LEU A 77 -16.62 -20.26 -2.79
C LEU A 77 -17.65 -21.19 -3.44
N LYS A 78 -17.28 -22.45 -3.70
CA LYS A 78 -18.19 -23.44 -4.30
C LYS A 78 -19.39 -23.75 -3.39
N LYS A 79 -19.18 -23.85 -2.08
CA LYS A 79 -20.26 -24.09 -1.11
C LYS A 79 -21.19 -22.88 -1.00
N VAL A 80 -20.63 -21.66 -0.89
CA VAL A 80 -21.43 -20.43 -0.85
C VAL A 80 -22.24 -20.27 -2.13
N LYS A 81 -21.62 -20.44 -3.31
CA LYS A 81 -22.32 -20.38 -4.60
C LYS A 81 -23.48 -21.37 -4.68
N LYS A 82 -23.26 -22.63 -4.26
CA LYS A 82 -24.33 -23.64 -4.26
C LYS A 82 -25.48 -23.26 -3.32
N ALA A 83 -25.17 -22.67 -2.16
CA ALA A 83 -26.17 -22.27 -1.17
C ALA A 83 -26.94 -21.00 -1.58
N THR A 84 -26.36 -20.12 -2.40
CA THR A 84 -27.02 -18.90 -2.87
C THR A 84 -27.72 -19.03 -4.22
N THR A 85 -27.23 -19.89 -5.12
CA THR A 85 -27.80 -20.09 -6.47
C THR A 85 -28.54 -21.42 -6.63
N GLY A 86 -28.73 -22.17 -5.54
CA GLY A 86 -29.47 -23.44 -5.54
C GLY A 86 -30.99 -23.24 -5.69
N PRO A 87 -31.76 -24.34 -5.84
CA PRO A 87 -33.22 -24.29 -5.94
C PRO A 87 -33.88 -23.66 -4.70
N ASP A 88 -33.24 -23.79 -3.53
CA ASP A 88 -33.65 -23.15 -2.27
C ASP A 88 -32.51 -22.26 -1.74
N PRO A 89 -32.50 -20.96 -2.07
CA PRO A 89 -31.44 -20.05 -1.65
C PRO A 89 -31.48 -19.83 -0.13
N LEU A 90 -30.37 -20.13 0.54
CA LEU A 90 -30.23 -19.96 1.98
C LEU A 90 -29.87 -18.51 2.33
N THR A 91 -30.37 -18.05 3.47
CA THR A 91 -30.01 -16.72 4.01
C THR A 91 -28.54 -16.69 4.43
N HIS A 92 -27.90 -15.51 4.34
CA HIS A 92 -26.48 -15.34 4.66
C HIS A 92 -26.14 -15.82 6.09
N SER A 93 -27.07 -15.64 7.03
CA SER A 93 -26.97 -16.12 8.40
C SER A 93 -26.87 -17.65 8.50
N HIS A 94 -27.66 -18.37 7.71
CA HIS A 94 -27.64 -19.83 7.70
C HIS A 94 -26.36 -20.36 7.06
N ILE A 95 -25.92 -19.76 5.96
CA ILE A 95 -24.66 -20.11 5.28
C ILE A 95 -23.46 -19.89 6.22
N ALA A 96 -23.47 -18.77 6.97
CA ALA A 96 -22.43 -18.45 7.93
C ALA A 96 -22.34 -19.49 9.07
N LEU A 97 -23.48 -19.92 9.61
CA LEU A 97 -23.55 -20.95 10.64
C LEU A 97 -23.08 -22.31 10.12
N GLU A 98 -23.50 -22.72 8.92
CA GLU A 98 -23.14 -24.01 8.33
C GLU A 98 -21.65 -24.10 7.98
N LEU A 99 -21.07 -22.99 7.50
CA LEU A 99 -19.66 -22.94 7.09
C LEU A 99 -18.71 -22.51 8.21
N GLY A 100 -19.22 -22.15 9.39
CA GLY A 100 -18.42 -21.72 10.54
C GLY A 100 -17.64 -20.41 10.27
N VAL A 101 -18.18 -19.54 9.42
CA VAL A 101 -17.56 -18.25 9.06
C VAL A 101 -18.48 -17.09 9.42
N SER A 102 -17.93 -15.89 9.57
CA SER A 102 -18.74 -14.72 9.89
C SER A 102 -19.67 -14.35 8.73
N GLN A 103 -20.87 -13.84 9.07
CA GLN A 103 -21.82 -13.32 8.07
C GLN A 103 -21.20 -12.25 7.18
N THR A 104 -20.35 -11.39 7.74
CA THR A 104 -19.61 -10.36 7.01
C THR A 104 -18.63 -10.95 5.97
N THR A 105 -18.09 -12.13 6.22
CA THR A 105 -17.26 -12.85 5.26
C THR A 105 -18.10 -13.43 4.13
N ILE A 106 -19.26 -14.01 4.44
CA ILE A 106 -20.19 -14.52 3.41
C ILE A 106 -20.66 -13.39 2.50
N GLN A 107 -21.07 -12.26 3.09
CA GLN A 107 -21.47 -11.08 2.32
C GLN A 107 -20.37 -10.63 1.36
N ARG A 108 -19.13 -10.46 1.85
CA ARG A 108 -18.00 -10.07 0.99
C ARG A 108 -17.71 -11.08 -0.11
N VAL A 109 -17.82 -12.38 0.16
CA VAL A 109 -17.64 -13.43 -0.84
C VAL A 109 -18.70 -13.32 -1.94
N ILE A 110 -19.94 -13.01 -1.58
CA ILE A 110 -21.02 -12.82 -2.54
C ILE A 110 -20.75 -11.56 -3.38
N ASP A 111 -20.50 -10.42 -2.73
CA ASP A 111 -20.31 -9.12 -3.39
C ASP A 111 -19.06 -9.04 -4.28
N GLU A 112 -17.98 -9.74 -3.93
CA GLU A 112 -16.68 -9.64 -4.62
C GLU A 112 -16.42 -10.77 -5.62
N GLU A 113 -16.97 -11.96 -5.40
CA GLU A 113 -16.60 -13.17 -6.15
C GLU A 113 -17.80 -13.86 -6.85
N LEU A 114 -19.05 -13.50 -6.52
CA LEU A 114 -20.26 -14.09 -7.13
C LEU A 114 -21.09 -13.07 -7.91
N GLU A 115 -21.29 -11.88 -7.37
CA GLU A 115 -21.75 -10.73 -8.13
C GLU A 115 -20.53 -10.15 -8.86
N GLU A 116 -20.21 -10.68 -10.04
CA GLU A 116 -19.35 -9.97 -10.99
C GLU A 116 -19.94 -8.57 -11.19
N LYS A 117 -19.33 -7.55 -10.58
CA LYS A 117 -19.56 -6.17 -10.98
C LYS A 117 -19.04 -6.00 -12.41
N VAL A 118 -19.95 -6.17 -13.38
CA VAL A 118 -19.83 -5.65 -14.74
C VAL A 118 -19.87 -4.12 -14.68
#